data_AF-A0A7Y4ZGL8-F1
#
_entry.id   AF-A0A7Y4ZGL8-F1
#
_cell.length_a   1.000
_cell.length_b   1.000
_cell.length_c   1.000
_cell.angle_alpha   90.00
_cell.angle_beta   90.00
_cell.angle_gamma   90.00
#
_symmetry.space_group_name_H-M   'P 1'
#
loop_
_entity.id
_entity.type
_entity.pdbx_description
1 polymer ?
#
loop_
_entity_poly.entity_id
_entity_poly.type
_entity_poly.pdbx_seq_one_letter_code
_entity_poly.pdbx_strand_id
1 'polypeptide(L)' 'MSKEHVCVNCHKIAPETSTDFTLISVEFGWRLRRQFNADGSLDLAWRCPDCWKKFKAKTPGA' A
#
# COMPACT_ATOMS: atom_id res chain seq x y z
N MET A 1 -5.49 -4.48 18.62
CA MET A 1 -4.27 -3.80 18.12
C MET A 1 -4.51 -3.49 16.65
N SER A 2 -4.88 -2.25 16.35
CA SER A 2 -5.05 -1.76 14.98
C SER A 2 -3.66 -1.68 14.35
N LYS A 3 -3.41 -2.43 13.27
CA LYS A 3 -2.16 -2.27 12.50
C LYS A 3 -2.31 -1.02 11.66
N GLU A 4 -1.71 0.07 12.09
CA GLU A 4 -1.64 1.31 11.32
C GLU A 4 -0.73 1.08 10.10
N HIS A 5 -1.30 1.09 8.90
CA HIS A 5 -0.52 0.98 7.67
C HIS A 5 -0.05 2.36 7.24
N VAL A 6 1.20 2.46 6.77
CA VAL A 6 1.80 3.74 6.38
C VAL A 6 2.22 3.68 4.91
N CYS A 7 1.92 4.73 4.16
CA CYS A 7 2.32 4.82 2.76
C CYS A 7 3.85 4.93 2.65
N VAL A 8 4.50 3.99 1.95
CA VAL A 8 5.97 3.95 1.81
C VAL A 8 6.58 5.11 1.01
N ASN A 9 5.78 6.01 0.43
CA ASN A 9 6.30 7.14 -0.35
C ASN A 9 6.06 8.49 0.31
N CYS A 10 4.88 8.69 0.89
CA CYS A 10 4.49 9.97 1.47
C CYS A 10 4.26 9.90 2.98
N HIS A 11 4.46 8.74 3.60
CA HIS A 11 4.26 8.47 5.02
C HIS A 11 2.87 8.83 5.55
N LYS A 12 1.87 8.94 4.65
CA LYS A 12 0.47 9.10 5.04
C LYS A 12 0.06 7.89 5.85
N ILE A 13 -0.66 8.13 6.95
CA ILE A 13 -1.21 7.09 7.81
C ILE A 13 -2.54 6.64 7.21
N ALA A 14 -2.74 5.33 7.12
CA ALA A 14 -4.00 4.74 6.71
C ALA A 14 -5.04 4.92 7.81
N PRO A 15 -6.32 5.15 7.46
CA PRO A 15 -7.37 5.22 8.45
C PRO A 15 -7.48 3.90 9.24
N GLU A 16 -7.87 3.98 10.51
CA GLU A 16 -8.14 2.79 11.29
C GLU A 16 -9.33 2.03 10.70
N THR A 17 -9.09 0.78 10.34
CA THR A 17 -10.11 -0.13 9.81
C THR A 17 -10.02 -1.46 10.52
N SER A 18 -11.15 -2.15 10.67
CA SER A 18 -11.20 -3.48 11.29
C SER A 18 -10.42 -4.53 10.52
N THR A 19 -10.23 -4.36 9.20
CA THR A 19 -9.46 -5.29 8.36
C THR A 19 -8.74 -4.58 7.21
N ASP A 20 -7.58 -5.12 6.80
CA ASP A 20 -6.80 -4.66 5.65
C ASP A 20 -7.61 -4.66 4.34
N PHE A 21 -8.62 -5.54 4.22
CA PHE A 21 -9.51 -5.60 3.05
C PHE A 21 -10.29 -4.30 2.87
N THR A 22 -10.72 -3.67 3.95
CA THR A 22 -11.43 -2.38 3.93
C THR A 22 -10.52 -1.30 3.35
N LEU A 23 -9.25 -1.26 3.76
CA LEU A 23 -8.28 -0.31 3.21
C LEU A 23 -8.03 -0.51 1.71
N ILE A 24 -7.90 -1.76 1.27
CA ILE A 24 -7.64 -2.09 -0.14
C ILE A 24 -8.88 -1.86 -1.03
N SER A 25 -10.07 -1.81 -0.43
CA SER A 25 -11.33 -1.60 -1.15
C SER A 25 -11.38 -0.28 -1.93
N VAL A 26 -12.41 -0.12 -2.75
CA VAL A 26 -12.63 1.09 -3.54
C VAL A 26 -12.89 2.32 -2.65
N GLU A 27 -13.40 2.11 -1.44
CA GLU A 27 -13.73 3.18 -0.48
C GLU A 27 -12.49 3.98 -0.06
N PHE A 28 -11.42 3.29 0.35
CA PHE A 28 -10.18 3.94 0.78
C PHE A 28 -9.09 3.93 -0.30
N GLY A 29 -9.15 2.99 -1.25
CA GLY A 29 -8.29 2.96 -2.43
C GLY A 29 -6.82 2.68 -2.15
N TRP A 30 -6.47 2.19 -0.96
CA TRP A 30 -5.09 1.80 -0.66
C TRP A 30 -4.68 0.58 -1.46
N ARG A 31 -3.38 0.41 -1.66
CA ARG A 31 -2.85 -0.75 -2.36
C ARG A 31 -1.68 -1.32 -1.60
N LEU A 32 -1.73 -2.62 -1.41
CA LEU A 32 -0.64 -3.43 -0.89
C LEU A 32 0.05 -4.11 -2.06
N ARG A 33 1.35 -3.92 -2.18
CA ARG A 33 2.19 -4.68 -3.10
C ARG A 33 3.16 -5.54 -2.30
N ARG A 34 3.22 -6.80 -2.66
CA ARG A 34 4.23 -7.73 -2.17
C ARG A 34 5.47 -7.58 -3.03
N GLN A 35 6.60 -7.21 -2.44
CA GLN A 35 7.89 -7.16 -3.12
C GLN A 35 8.82 -8.16 -2.46
N PHE A 36 9.47 -8.97 -3.28
CA PHE A 36 10.59 -9.79 -2.80
C PHE A 36 11.84 -8.93 -2.86
N ASN A 37 12.50 -8.82 -1.72
CA ASN A 37 13.79 -8.18 -1.60
C ASN A 37 14.89 -9.11 -2.11
N ALA A 38 16.07 -8.55 -2.38
CA ALA A 38 17.21 -9.30 -2.90
C ALA A 38 17.74 -10.37 -1.92
N ASP A 39 17.45 -10.23 -0.63
CA ASP A 39 17.75 -11.20 0.42
C ASP A 39 16.71 -12.34 0.51
N GLY A 40 15.69 -12.34 -0.36
CA GLY A 40 14.59 -13.30 -0.35
C GLY A 40 13.48 -12.98 0.66
N SER A 41 13.59 -11.88 1.41
CA SER A 41 12.52 -11.45 2.32
C SER A 41 11.32 -10.88 1.54
N LEU A 42 10.12 -11.08 2.08
CA LEU A 42 8.89 -10.52 1.53
C LEU A 42 8.57 -9.20 2.23
N ASP A 43 8.70 -8.09 1.51
CA ASP A 43 8.26 -6.78 1.97
C ASP A 43 6.84 -6.46 1.52
N LEU A 44 6.09 -5.85 2.44
CA LEU A 44 4.72 -5.42 2.23
C LEU A 44 4.68 -3.91 2.04
N ALA A 45 4.76 -3.47 0.78
CA ALA A 45 4.74 -2.07 0.43
C ALA A 45 3.31 -1.53 0.33
N TRP A 46 2.85 -0.84 1.37
CA TRP A 46 1.57 -0.12 1.37
C TRP A 46 1.68 1.24 0.71
N ARG A 47 0.68 1.60 -0.12
CA ARG A 47 0.61 2.87 -0.84
C ARG A 47 -0.80 3.46 -0.77
N CYS A 48 -0.87 4.75 -0.49
CA CYS A 48 -2.11 5.52 -0.59
C CYS A 48 -2.55 5.66 -2.07
N PRO A 49 -3.83 5.94 -2.36
CA PRO A 49 -4.35 6.00 -3.73
C PRO A 49 -3.60 6.97 -4.65
N ASP A 50 -3.18 8.14 -4.15
CA ASP A 50 -2.41 9.12 -4.93
C ASP A 50 -1.02 8.60 -5.32
N CYS A 51 -0.29 8.05 -4.34
CA CYS A 51 1.02 7.46 -4.59
C CYS A 51 0.92 6.23 -5.47
N TRP A 52 -0.16 5.45 -5.35
CA TRP A 52 -0.41 4.31 -6.23
C TRP A 52 -0.63 4.75 -7.68
N LYS A 53 -1.43 5.78 -7.94
CA LYS A 53 -1.62 6.35 -9.29
C LYS A 53 -0.29 6.78 -9.90
N LYS A 54 0.54 7.52 -9.14
CA LYS A 54 1.87 7.94 -9.58
C LYS A 54 2.80 6.75 -9.84
N PHE A 55 2.73 5.72 -9.00
CA PHE A 55 3.52 4.51 -9.14
C PHE A 55 3.16 3.74 -10.43
N LYS A 56 1.86 3.55 -10.70
CA LYS A 56 1.39 2.92 -11.94
C LYS A 56 1.77 3.72 -13.19
N ALA A 57 1.67 5.04 -13.14
CA ALA A 57 2.09 5.90 -14.26
C ALA A 57 3.59 5.74 -14.59
N LYS A 58 4.43 5.49 -13.58
CA LYS A 58 5.85 5.20 -13.75
C LYS A 58 6.15 3.75 -14.11
N THR A 59 5.20 2.84 -13.89
CA THR A 59 5.38 1.38 -14.07
C THR A 59 4.28 0.85 -14.98
N PRO A 60 4.35 1.08 -16.30
CA PRO A 60 3.39 0.53 -17.25
C PRO A 60 3.57 -0.99 -17.33
N GLY A 61 2.77 -1.74 -16.58
CA GLY A 61 2.78 -3.22 -16.60
C GLY A 61 2.69 -3.93 -15.24
N ALA A 62 2.34 -3.23 -14.15
CA ALA A 62 2.00 -3.86 -12.87
C ALA A 62 0.49 -4.08 -12.72
#